data_AF-A7SRB2-F1
#
_entry.id   AF-A7SRB2-F1
#
_cell.length_a   1.000
_cell.length_b   1.000
_cell.length_c   1.000
_cell.angle_alpha   90.00
_cell.angle_beta   90.00
_cell.angle_gamma   90.00
#
_symmetry.space_group_name_H-M   'P 1'
#
loop_
_entity.id
_entity.type
_entity.pdbx_description
1 polymer ?
#
loop_
_entity_poly.entity_id
_entity_poly.type
_entity_poly.pdbx_seq_one_letter_code
_entity_poly.pdbx_strand_id
1 'polypeptide(L)'
;MAPAGGGSTPPEAPGGGGSTPNEGQGGGGSTPNEGPGGGGSNSAEAPVGGGITPNEGEGSTSPSQAAGGDDDQIALSIHNKFREVHNAPPMTLNTEMSKAAKNYAEKLARTRTFRHASEGERDGAGENLSFGCSSKKGQTPEEAVTLWYDY
;
A
#
# COMPACT_ATOMS: atom_id res chain seq x y z
N MET A 1 -59.08 -28.46 -5.60
CA MET A 1 -60.21 -27.86 -4.88
C MET A 1 -59.79 -27.66 -3.41
N ALA A 2 -59.31 -26.45 -3.09
CA ALA A 2 -59.32 -25.70 -1.80
C ALA A 2 -58.76 -26.32 -0.47
N PRO A 3 -58.47 -25.52 0.59
CA PRO A 3 -57.26 -24.67 0.70
C PRO A 3 -56.62 -24.57 2.12
N ALA A 4 -55.50 -23.84 2.18
CA ALA A 4 -55.03 -22.87 3.19
C ALA A 4 -54.91 -23.22 4.71
N GLY A 5 -53.74 -22.87 5.27
CA GLY A 5 -53.52 -22.59 6.70
C GLY A 5 -52.02 -22.41 6.97
N GLY A 6 -51.50 -21.17 7.05
CA GLY A 6 -51.10 -20.51 8.31
C GLY A 6 -49.56 -20.40 8.31
N GLY A 7 -48.91 -19.26 8.47
CA GLY A 7 -49.14 -18.19 9.44
C GLY A 7 -47.89 -18.13 10.33
N SER A 8 -47.05 -17.12 10.10
CA SER A 8 -45.73 -16.90 10.71
C SER A 8 -45.74 -16.77 12.23
N THR A 9 -44.69 -17.26 12.90
CA THR A 9 -43.85 -16.57 13.92
C THR A 9 -42.94 -17.58 14.64
N PRO A 10 -41.67 -17.22 14.90
CA PRO A 10 -40.95 -17.71 16.08
C PRO A 10 -40.60 -16.52 16.98
N PRO A 11 -40.75 -16.67 18.31
CA PRO A 11 -39.80 -16.01 19.17
C PRO A 11 -39.38 -16.93 20.32
N GLU A 12 -38.08 -17.11 20.50
CA GLU A 12 -37.46 -16.96 21.82
C GLU A 12 -35.94 -16.91 21.68
N ALA A 13 -35.37 -15.80 22.14
CA ALA A 13 -33.96 -15.68 22.44
C ALA A 13 -33.79 -15.77 23.97
N PRO A 14 -32.82 -16.52 24.48
CA PRO A 14 -32.13 -16.16 25.72
C PRO A 14 -30.93 -15.28 25.32
N GLY A 15 -30.71 -14.07 25.84
CA GLY A 15 -30.98 -13.60 27.18
C GLY A 15 -29.71 -13.73 28.03
N GLY A 16 -28.90 -12.67 28.06
CA GLY A 16 -28.21 -12.25 29.29
C GLY A 16 -26.71 -12.55 29.46
N GLY A 17 -25.97 -11.47 29.74
CA GLY A 17 -24.65 -11.45 30.38
C GLY A 17 -23.61 -10.71 29.53
N GLY A 18 -23.13 -9.51 29.85
CA GLY A 18 -23.00 -8.85 31.14
C GLY A 18 -21.53 -8.44 31.33
N SER A 19 -21.27 -7.16 31.04
CA SER A 19 -20.10 -6.28 31.22
C SER A 19 -18.90 -6.71 32.07
N THR A 20 -17.70 -6.34 31.59
CA THR A 20 -16.68 -5.61 32.40
C THR A 20 -15.84 -4.68 31.51
N PRO A 21 -15.82 -3.35 31.76
CA PRO A 21 -14.74 -2.47 31.32
C PRO A 21 -13.65 -2.41 32.39
N ASN A 22 -12.38 -2.45 31.99
CA ASN A 22 -11.25 -2.28 32.90
C ASN A 22 -10.78 -0.81 32.86
N GLU A 23 -11.09 -0.04 33.91
CA GLU A 23 -10.50 1.28 34.17
C GLU A 23 -9.80 1.27 35.54
N GLY A 24 -8.56 1.77 35.54
CA GLY A 24 -8.10 2.72 36.56
C GLY A 24 -7.15 2.23 37.65
N GLN A 25 -5.87 2.60 37.55
CA GLN A 25 -5.05 3.31 38.56
C GLN A 25 -3.65 3.53 37.96
N GLY A 26 -2.94 4.66 38.00
CA GLY A 26 -3.04 5.87 38.80
C GLY A 26 -1.67 6.17 39.45
N GLY A 27 -1.05 7.32 39.09
CA GLY A 27 0.10 7.95 39.78
C GLY A 27 1.49 7.45 39.32
N GLY A 28 2.52 8.28 39.09
CA GLY A 28 2.81 9.67 39.42
C GLY A 28 4.32 9.75 39.73
N GLY A 29 5.06 10.75 39.24
CA GLY A 29 6.44 10.98 39.67
C GLY A 29 7.36 11.61 38.63
N SER A 30 7.61 12.91 38.79
CA SER A 30 8.50 13.77 38.02
C SER A 30 9.99 13.53 38.30
N THR A 31 10.85 13.65 37.28
CA THR A 31 12.19 14.26 37.40
C THR A 31 12.59 14.92 36.07
N PRO A 32 12.97 16.21 36.03
CA PRO A 32 13.58 16.83 34.87
C PRO A 32 15.10 16.62 34.87
N ASN A 33 15.72 16.46 33.70
CA ASN A 33 17.17 16.58 33.56
C ASN A 33 17.48 17.72 32.57
N GLU A 34 18.08 18.79 33.09
CA GLU A 34 18.53 19.96 32.34
C GLU A 34 19.99 19.82 31.90
N GLY A 35 20.24 20.02 30.59
CA GLY A 35 21.42 20.67 29.99
C GLY A 35 22.83 20.07 30.20
N PRO A 36 23.88 20.58 29.52
CA PRO A 36 23.99 21.78 28.66
C PRO A 36 24.28 21.39 27.17
N GLY A 37 24.26 22.22 26.12
CA GLY A 37 24.41 23.66 25.94
C GLY A 37 25.37 23.89 24.75
N GLY A 38 25.00 24.76 23.81
CA GLY A 38 25.84 25.28 22.70
C GLY A 38 25.35 24.83 21.31
N GLY A 39 24.97 25.67 20.35
CA GLY A 39 25.18 27.10 20.14
C GLY A 39 25.96 27.34 18.84
N GLY A 40 25.35 27.99 17.84
CA GLY A 40 26.10 28.74 16.80
C GLY A 40 25.95 28.32 15.33
N SER A 41 24.90 28.82 14.69
CA SER A 41 24.82 29.56 13.40
C SER A 41 25.83 29.37 12.23
N ASN A 42 25.22 29.05 11.08
CA ASN A 42 25.29 29.75 9.76
C ASN A 42 26.33 29.40 8.66
N SER A 43 25.74 28.95 7.54
CA SER A 43 25.87 29.47 6.15
C SER A 43 26.91 28.91 5.16
N ALA A 44 26.36 28.62 3.96
CA ALA A 44 26.96 28.50 2.61
C ALA A 44 27.61 27.12 2.29
N GLU A 45 27.42 26.47 1.14
CA GLU A 45 27.23 26.95 -0.24
C GLU A 45 26.32 26.01 -1.08
N ALA A 46 25.74 26.54 -2.16
CA ALA A 46 24.91 25.85 -3.14
C ALA A 46 25.73 24.94 -4.09
N PRO A 47 25.14 23.89 -4.70
CA PRO A 47 25.69 23.31 -5.91
C PRO A 47 25.03 23.92 -7.15
N VAL A 48 25.84 24.57 -8.00
CA VAL A 48 25.46 24.89 -9.39
C VAL A 48 26.24 23.97 -10.35
N GLY A 49 25.54 23.43 -11.34
CA GLY A 49 26.14 23.03 -12.62
C GLY A 49 26.61 21.59 -12.74
N GLY A 50 25.70 20.70 -13.15
CA GLY A 50 26.03 19.39 -13.70
C GLY A 50 25.02 19.01 -14.77
N GLY A 51 25.23 19.48 -16.01
CA GLY A 51 24.42 19.08 -17.15
C GLY A 51 24.64 17.60 -17.45
N ILE A 52 23.57 16.81 -17.41
CA ILE A 52 23.57 15.41 -17.81
C ILE A 52 22.77 15.31 -19.11
N THR A 53 23.48 15.08 -20.20
CA THR A 53 22.91 14.64 -21.47
C THR A 53 22.32 13.22 -21.30
N PRO A 54 21.11 12.89 -21.78
CA PRO A 54 20.66 11.51 -21.77
C PRO A 54 21.43 10.73 -22.84
N ASN A 55 22.28 9.80 -22.39
CA ASN A 55 22.79 8.74 -23.25
C ASN A 55 21.85 7.54 -23.12
N GLU A 56 21.23 7.17 -24.24
CA GLU A 56 20.49 5.92 -24.40
C GLU A 56 21.49 4.75 -24.32
N GLY A 57 21.30 3.86 -23.35
CA GLY A 57 22.20 2.73 -23.16
C GLY A 57 21.55 1.64 -22.33
N GLU A 58 21.11 0.60 -23.04
CA GLU A 58 20.71 -0.69 -22.50
C GLU A 58 21.81 -1.29 -21.62
N GLY A 59 21.46 -1.80 -20.44
CA GLY A 59 22.42 -2.35 -19.49
C GLY A 59 21.78 -3.30 -18.48
N SER A 60 21.69 -4.56 -18.88
CA SER A 60 21.45 -5.70 -17.98
C SER A 60 22.47 -5.67 -16.82
N THR A 61 21.99 -5.55 -15.58
CA THR A 61 22.79 -5.81 -14.38
C THR A 61 22.01 -6.66 -13.38
N SER A 62 22.69 -7.70 -12.89
CA SER A 62 22.18 -8.77 -12.02
C SER A 62 21.93 -8.26 -10.58
N PRO A 63 20.95 -8.81 -9.82
CA PRO A 63 20.46 -8.16 -8.61
C PRO A 63 21.28 -8.52 -7.36
N SER A 64 21.59 -7.49 -6.56
CA SER A 64 22.01 -7.60 -5.16
C SER A 64 20.91 -7.01 -4.25
N GLN A 65 20.07 -7.91 -3.73
CA GLN A 65 19.21 -7.81 -2.54
C GLN A 65 18.68 -6.43 -2.09
N ALA A 66 17.51 -6.07 -2.62
CA ALA A 66 16.36 -5.66 -1.84
C ALA A 66 15.14 -6.33 -2.48
N ALA A 67 14.24 -6.90 -1.69
CA ALA A 67 13.21 -7.77 -2.22
C ALA A 67 12.08 -6.98 -2.91
N GLY A 68 12.22 -6.83 -4.23
CA GLY A 68 11.31 -6.16 -5.16
C GLY A 68 12.07 -5.84 -6.45
N GLY A 69 11.48 -6.09 -7.62
CA GLY A 69 12.08 -5.67 -8.89
C GLY A 69 12.13 -4.14 -9.02
N ASP A 70 12.79 -3.63 -10.06
CA ASP A 70 12.86 -2.18 -10.32
C ASP A 70 11.46 -1.53 -10.34
N ASP A 71 10.49 -2.21 -10.98
CA ASP A 71 9.09 -1.77 -11.03
C ASP A 71 8.41 -1.70 -9.65
N ASP A 72 8.71 -2.65 -8.75
CA ASP A 72 8.14 -2.67 -7.40
C ASP A 72 8.66 -1.48 -6.57
N GLN A 73 9.95 -1.18 -6.69
CA GLN A 73 10.58 -0.04 -6.00
C GLN A 73 10.05 1.29 -6.52
N ILE A 74 9.87 1.41 -7.83
CA ILE A 74 9.23 2.56 -8.46
C ILE A 74 7.81 2.74 -7.92
N ALA A 75 6.99 1.70 -7.96
CA ALA A 75 5.62 1.75 -7.47
C ALA A 75 5.57 2.15 -6.00
N LEU A 76 6.42 1.54 -5.15
CA LEU A 76 6.49 1.87 -3.72
C LEU A 76 6.87 3.33 -3.49
N SER A 77 7.89 3.83 -4.21
CA SER A 77 8.36 5.22 -4.10
C SER A 77 7.24 6.21 -4.37
N ILE A 78 6.44 5.97 -5.41
CA ILE A 78 5.35 6.87 -5.82
C ILE A 78 4.17 6.80 -4.85
N HIS A 79 3.79 5.59 -4.41
CA HIS A 79 2.78 5.45 -3.36
C HIS A 79 3.21 6.22 -2.11
N ASN A 80 4.47 6.09 -1.68
CA ASN A 80 4.94 6.77 -0.47
C ASN A 80 4.98 8.29 -0.62
N LYS A 81 5.29 8.83 -1.81
CA LYS A 81 5.15 10.27 -2.11
C LYS A 81 3.71 10.75 -1.92
N PHE A 82 2.72 10.00 -2.45
CA PHE A 82 1.31 10.37 -2.29
C PHE A 82 0.81 10.18 -0.84
N ARG A 83 1.27 9.14 -0.14
CA ARG A 83 0.94 8.91 1.26
C ARG A 83 1.43 10.04 2.16
N GLU A 84 2.61 10.60 1.88
CA GLU A 84 3.17 11.74 2.60
C GLU A 84 2.27 12.98 2.53
N VAL A 85 1.68 13.25 1.36
CA VAL A 85 0.70 14.36 1.17
C VAL A 85 -0.48 14.25 2.14
N HIS A 86 -0.86 13.02 2.50
CA HIS A 86 -1.94 12.73 3.44
C HIS A 86 -1.45 12.42 4.87
N ASN A 87 -0.18 12.70 5.18
CA ASN A 87 0.46 12.37 6.46
C ASN A 87 0.33 10.89 6.87
N ALA A 88 0.19 9.99 5.91
CA ALA A 88 0.10 8.56 6.16
C ALA A 88 1.51 7.95 6.31
N PRO A 89 1.71 6.98 7.22
CA PRO A 89 3.01 6.31 7.37
C PRO A 89 3.48 5.66 6.06
N PRO A 90 4.79 5.66 5.75
CA PRO A 90 5.29 5.01 4.54
C PRO A 90 5.07 3.49 4.61
N MET A 91 4.82 2.88 3.45
CA MET A 91 4.76 1.43 3.30
C MET A 91 6.15 0.88 2.97
N THR A 92 6.28 -0.44 3.08
CA THR A 92 7.44 -1.20 2.63
C THR A 92 6.97 -2.32 1.71
N LEU A 93 7.85 -2.81 0.84
CA LEU A 93 7.54 -3.96 0.00
C LEU A 93 7.44 -5.23 0.84
N ASN A 94 6.51 -6.09 0.44
CA ASN A 94 6.46 -7.48 0.89
C ASN A 94 6.74 -8.38 -0.32
N THR A 95 7.79 -9.19 -0.23
CA THR A 95 8.29 -10.01 -1.35
C THR A 95 7.26 -10.99 -1.90
N GLU A 96 6.50 -11.64 -1.01
CA GLU A 96 5.49 -12.61 -1.42
C GLU A 96 4.29 -11.90 -2.06
N MET A 97 3.92 -10.71 -1.56
CA MET A 97 2.88 -9.89 -2.19
C MET A 97 3.31 -9.40 -3.59
N SER A 98 4.55 -8.91 -3.76
CA SER A 98 5.06 -8.50 -5.07
C SER A 98 5.07 -9.67 -6.06
N LYS A 99 5.50 -10.85 -5.62
CA LYS A 99 5.48 -12.07 -6.43
C LYS A 99 4.04 -12.49 -6.79
N ALA A 100 3.11 -12.45 -5.84
CA ALA A 100 1.71 -12.76 -6.07
C ALA A 100 1.06 -11.78 -7.06
N ALA A 101 1.30 -10.47 -6.89
CA ALA A 101 0.81 -9.43 -7.79
C ALA A 101 1.34 -9.62 -9.22
N LYS A 102 2.64 -9.88 -9.39
CA LYS A 102 3.23 -10.19 -10.69
C LYS A 102 2.58 -11.42 -11.34
N ASN A 103 2.46 -12.52 -10.60
CA ASN A 103 1.84 -13.74 -11.10
C ASN A 103 0.37 -13.50 -11.53
N TYR A 104 -0.35 -12.66 -10.79
CA TYR A 104 -1.73 -12.30 -11.10
C TYR A 104 -1.83 -11.42 -12.34
N ALA A 105 -0.98 -10.40 -12.47
CA ALA A 105 -0.90 -9.57 -13.68
C ALA A 105 -0.62 -10.42 -14.94
N GLU A 106 0.32 -11.37 -14.85
CA GLU A 106 0.57 -12.31 -15.94
C GLU A 106 -0.62 -13.23 -16.24
N LYS A 107 -1.35 -13.68 -15.21
CA LYS A 107 -2.59 -14.45 -15.38
C LYS A 107 -3.63 -13.64 -16.16
N LEU A 108 -3.89 -12.39 -15.75
CA LEU A 108 -4.82 -11.49 -16.43
C LEU A 108 -4.45 -11.29 -17.90
N ALA A 109 -3.15 -11.06 -18.18
CA ALA A 109 -2.65 -10.91 -19.54
C ALA A 109 -2.87 -12.17 -20.39
N ARG A 110 -2.56 -13.36 -19.86
CA ARG A 110 -2.76 -14.64 -20.56
C ARG A 110 -4.24 -14.95 -20.81
N THR A 111 -5.10 -14.68 -19.84
CA THR A 111 -6.54 -14.98 -19.93
C THR A 111 -7.34 -13.91 -20.64
N ARG A 112 -6.73 -12.75 -20.96
CA ARG A 112 -7.39 -11.57 -21.53
C ARG A 112 -8.59 -11.12 -20.70
N THR A 113 -8.41 -11.11 -19.39
CA THR A 113 -9.45 -10.67 -18.45
C THR A 113 -8.91 -9.56 -17.58
N PHE A 114 -9.77 -8.61 -17.22
CA PHE A 114 -9.44 -7.54 -16.31
C PHE A 114 -10.47 -7.54 -15.18
N ARG A 115 -10.17 -8.29 -14.13
CA ARG A 115 -11.04 -8.49 -12.96
C ARG A 115 -10.19 -8.69 -11.72
N HIS A 116 -10.77 -8.37 -10.57
CA HIS A 116 -10.12 -8.59 -9.28
C HIS A 116 -9.85 -10.07 -9.00
N ALA A 117 -8.77 -10.33 -8.26
CA ALA A 117 -8.51 -11.63 -7.64
C ALA A 117 -9.62 -11.96 -6.63
N SER A 118 -9.95 -13.25 -6.52
CA SER A 118 -10.79 -13.68 -5.40
C SER A 118 -10.05 -13.44 -4.08
N GLU A 119 -10.79 -13.29 -2.98
CA GLU A 119 -10.21 -13.04 -1.65
C GLU A 119 -9.19 -14.10 -1.23
N GLY A 120 -9.45 -15.38 -1.54
CA GLY A 120 -8.52 -16.47 -1.28
C GLY A 120 -7.26 -16.44 -2.15
N GLU A 121 -7.33 -15.94 -3.39
CA GLU A 121 -6.16 -15.80 -4.26
C GLU A 121 -5.20 -14.68 -3.80
N ARG A 122 -5.72 -13.70 -3.05
CA ARG A 122 -4.97 -12.56 -2.50
C ARG A 122 -4.67 -12.69 -1.00
N ASP A 123 -4.96 -13.84 -0.39
CA ASP A 123 -4.80 -14.07 1.06
C ASP A 123 -5.38 -12.93 1.93
N GLY A 124 -6.55 -12.43 1.53
CA GLY A 124 -7.21 -11.30 2.20
C GLY A 124 -6.61 -9.91 1.93
N ALA A 125 -5.49 -9.79 1.22
CA ALA A 125 -4.84 -8.50 0.93
C ALA A 125 -5.69 -7.59 0.01
N GLY A 126 -5.60 -6.27 0.17
CA GLY A 126 -6.20 -5.32 -0.78
C GLY A 126 -5.59 -5.44 -2.18
N GLU A 127 -6.32 -4.99 -3.21
CA GLU A 127 -5.87 -5.05 -4.61
C GLU A 127 -6.25 -3.79 -5.37
N ASN A 128 -5.33 -3.29 -6.19
CA ASN A 128 -5.63 -2.32 -7.23
C ASN A 128 -5.14 -2.83 -8.58
N LEU A 129 -5.90 -2.59 -9.64
CA LEU A 129 -5.60 -3.07 -10.99
C LEU A 129 -5.53 -1.89 -11.95
N SER A 130 -4.55 -1.91 -12.84
CA SER A 130 -4.43 -0.96 -13.93
C SER A 130 -4.08 -1.69 -15.21
N PHE A 131 -4.53 -1.14 -16.33
CA PHE A 131 -4.18 -1.63 -17.64
C PHE A 131 -4.21 -0.48 -18.63
N GLY A 132 -3.15 -0.38 -19.44
CA GLY A 132 -3.06 0.57 -20.54
C GLY A 132 -2.97 -0.13 -21.89
N CYS A 133 -3.71 0.36 -22.89
CA CYS A 133 -3.60 -0.08 -24.28
C CYS A 133 -2.59 0.80 -25.03
N SER A 134 -1.50 0.20 -25.51
CA SER A 134 -0.55 0.87 -26.41
C SER A 134 0.10 -0.15 -27.33
N SER A 135 0.36 0.25 -28.58
CA SER A 135 1.04 -0.57 -29.59
C SER A 135 2.57 -0.49 -29.52
N LYS A 136 3.12 0.38 -28.68
CA LYS A 136 4.56 0.70 -28.65
C LYS A 136 5.25 0.42 -27.32
N LYS A 137 4.53 0.55 -26.20
CA LYS A 137 5.08 0.38 -24.84
C LYS A 137 4.01 -0.16 -23.89
N GLY A 138 4.43 -0.93 -22.89
CA GLY A 138 3.57 -1.26 -21.75
C GLY A 138 3.31 -0.02 -20.87
N GLN A 139 2.26 -0.09 -20.06
CA GLN A 139 2.03 0.90 -19.01
C GLN A 139 3.13 0.79 -17.96
N THR A 140 3.66 1.93 -17.49
CA THR A 140 4.68 1.94 -16.42
C THR A 140 4.04 1.93 -15.04
N PRO A 141 4.78 1.54 -13.98
CA PRO A 141 4.28 1.64 -12.61
C PRO A 141 3.94 3.07 -12.21
N GLU A 142 4.70 4.08 -12.66
CA GLU A 142 4.38 5.49 -12.45
C GLU A 142 3.00 5.85 -13.00
N GLU A 143 2.73 5.47 -14.25
CA GLU A 143 1.46 5.75 -14.92
C GLU A 143 0.31 5.07 -14.15
N ALA A 144 0.48 3.81 -13.74
CA ALA A 144 -0.53 3.08 -12.98
C ALA A 144 -0.85 3.71 -11.61
N VAL A 145 0.18 4.00 -10.80
CA VAL A 145 -0.01 4.55 -9.45
C VAL A 145 -0.57 5.97 -9.48
N THR A 146 -0.12 6.79 -10.43
CA THR A 146 -0.64 8.16 -10.60
C THR A 146 -2.12 8.12 -10.99
N LEU A 147 -2.50 7.23 -11.91
CA LEU A 147 -3.91 7.07 -12.30
C LEU A 147 -4.79 6.64 -11.13
N TRP A 148 -4.31 5.76 -10.23
CA TRP A 148 -5.09 5.37 -9.05
C TRP A 148 -5.22 6.46 -8.00
N TYR A 149 -4.29 7.41 -7.97
CA TYR A 149 -4.33 8.53 -7.03
C TYR A 149 -5.26 9.64 -7.53
N ASP A 150 -5.27 9.89 -8.84
CA ASP A 150 -6.01 10.99 -9.46
C ASP A 150 -7.52 10.71 -9.62
N TYR A 151 -7.97 9.45 -9.57
CA TYR A 151 -9.36 9.01 -9.83
C TYR A 151 -9.93 8.13 -8.72
#